data_AF-A0A954C5U1-F1
#
_entry.id   AF-A0A954C5U1-F1
#
_cell.length_a   1.000
_cell.length_b   1.000
_cell.length_c   1.000
_cell.angle_alpha   90.00
_cell.angle_beta   90.00
_cell.angle_gamma   90.00
#
_symmetry.space_group_name_H-M   'P 1'
#
loop_
_entity.id
_entity.type
_entity.pdbx_description
1 polymer ?
#
loop_
_entity_poly.entity_id
_entity_poly.type
_entity_poly.pdbx_seq_one_letter_code
_entity_poly.pdbx_strand_id
1 'polypeptide(L)'
;MIGDALLLLLVITAFAVVEVRNLFAATVLLGIYSLLMALTWTNMNAYDVAFTEAAVGAGISTILLVGALILTGDRTVGSRERESKGVNWPALLAVTLLGVALAYGVYDAPLGDPTAAPHLGVARYYIQQPIVDAHVPNMVTVTLASYRGYDTMFETAVIFTAGAGMILLLRRDPSDARTQPPGGLRPAAPRRES
;
A
#
# COMPACT_ATOMS: atom_id res chain seq x y z
N MET A 1 18.86 15.63 -11.97
CA MET A 1 19.46 15.98 -10.66
C MET A 1 18.50 15.68 -9.50
N ILE A 2 17.39 16.40 -9.32
CA ILE A 2 16.49 16.12 -8.18
C ILE A 2 15.72 14.80 -8.34
N GLY A 3 15.28 14.46 -9.56
CA GLY A 3 14.62 13.18 -9.84
C GLY A 3 15.51 11.97 -9.55
N ASP A 4 16.75 12.00 -10.05
CA ASP A 4 17.72 10.92 -9.83
C ASP A 4 18.03 10.73 -8.34
N ALA A 5 18.10 11.83 -7.58
CA ALA A 5 18.29 11.80 -6.13
C ALA A 5 17.09 11.17 -5.40
N LEU A 6 15.85 11.48 -5.82
CA LEU A 6 14.64 10.87 -5.26
C LEU A 6 14.58 9.36 -5.54
N LEU A 7 14.91 8.95 -6.77
CA LEU A 7 14.97 7.53 -7.14
C LEU A 7 16.03 6.78 -6.33
N LEU A 8 17.22 7.37 -6.15
CA LEU A 8 18.26 6.80 -5.32
C LEU A 8 17.81 6.67 -3.86
N LEU A 9 17.13 7.67 -3.33
CA LEU A 9 16.60 7.63 -1.96
C LEU A 9 15.49 6.57 -1.81
N LEU A 10 14.66 6.36 -2.83
CA LEU A 10 13.68 5.27 -2.88
C LEU A 10 14.34 3.91 -2.82
N VAL A 11 15.42 3.70 -3.58
CA VAL A 11 16.18 2.45 -3.54
C VAL A 11 16.77 2.23 -2.13
N ILE A 12 17.41 3.25 -1.55
CA ILE A 12 17.99 3.15 -0.20
C ILE A 12 16.92 2.83 0.84
N THR A 13 15.78 3.52 0.80
CA THR A 13 14.68 3.30 1.76
C THR A 13 14.05 1.92 1.58
N ALA A 14 13.91 1.42 0.35
CA ALA A 14 13.44 0.06 0.09
C ALA A 14 14.37 -1.00 0.71
N PHE A 15 15.69 -0.86 0.56
CA PHE A 15 16.65 -1.74 1.23
C PHE A 15 16.56 -1.62 2.76
N ALA A 16 16.47 -0.40 3.30
CA ALA A 16 16.34 -0.17 4.74
C ALA A 16 15.09 -0.83 5.33
N VAL A 17 13.95 -0.81 4.62
CA VAL A 17 12.71 -1.49 5.06
C VAL A 17 12.92 -2.99 5.24
N VAL A 18 13.66 -3.64 4.33
CA VAL A 18 13.90 -5.09 4.37
C VAL A 18 14.88 -5.47 5.50
N GLU A 19 15.81 -4.60 5.85
CA GLU A 19 16.82 -4.86 6.90
C GLU A 19 16.28 -4.61 8.32
N VAL A 20 15.31 -3.71 8.47
CA VAL A 20 14.79 -3.33 9.79
C VAL A 20 13.93 -4.44 10.40
N ARG A 21 14.37 -4.92 11.56
CA ARG A 21 13.66 -5.97 12.33
C ARG A 21 12.50 -5.45 13.17
N ASN A 22 12.51 -4.15 13.50
CA ASN A 22 11.46 -3.54 14.31
C ASN A 22 10.28 -3.19 13.41
N LEU A 23 9.15 -3.87 13.58
CA LEU A 23 7.94 -3.68 12.78
C LEU A 23 7.40 -2.24 12.83
N PHE A 24 7.52 -1.56 13.97
CA PHE A 24 7.14 -0.15 14.08
C PHE A 24 8.04 0.73 13.19
N ALA A 25 9.35 0.53 13.27
CA ALA A 25 10.31 1.26 12.43
C ALA A 25 10.13 0.92 10.93
N ALA A 26 9.87 -0.35 10.58
CA ALA A 26 9.56 -0.76 9.21
C ALA A 26 8.29 -0.08 8.69
N THR A 27 7.25 0.05 9.53
CA THR A 27 6.00 0.75 9.18
C THR A 27 6.24 2.24 8.93
N VAL A 28 7.04 2.90 9.77
CA VAL A 28 7.41 4.31 9.56
C VAL A 28 8.23 4.48 8.28
N LEU A 29 9.18 3.57 8.00
CA LEU A 29 9.98 3.60 6.77
C LEU A 29 9.12 3.37 5.51
N LEU A 30 8.12 2.49 5.57
CA LEU A 30 7.15 2.32 4.47
C LEU A 30 6.35 3.61 4.23
N GLY A 31 5.95 4.33 5.28
CA GLY A 31 5.30 5.63 5.14
C GLY A 31 6.22 6.69 4.49
N ILE A 32 7.51 6.70 4.87
CA ILE A 32 8.51 7.58 4.26
C ILE A 32 8.69 7.22 2.77
N TYR A 33 8.79 5.93 2.44
CA TYR A 33 8.88 5.46 1.06
C TYR A 33 7.71 5.98 0.21
N SER A 34 6.47 5.88 0.71
CA SER A 34 5.29 6.41 0.01
C SER A 34 5.33 7.93 -0.17
N LEU A 35 5.83 8.70 0.80
CA LEU A 35 6.04 10.15 0.63
C LEU A 35 7.08 10.46 -0.45
N LEU A 36 8.17 9.70 -0.51
CA LEU A 36 9.19 9.85 -1.55
C LEU A 36 8.65 9.49 -2.95
N MET A 37 7.78 8.48 -3.03
CA MET A 37 7.05 8.16 -4.26
C MET A 37 6.14 9.32 -4.68
N ALA A 38 5.38 9.92 -3.76
CA ALA A 38 4.54 11.09 -4.05
C ALA A 38 5.36 12.29 -4.58
N LEU A 39 6.55 12.53 -4.04
CA LEU A 39 7.48 13.55 -4.57
C LEU A 39 7.98 13.19 -5.97
N THR A 40 8.23 11.92 -6.25
CA THR A 40 8.64 11.44 -7.57
C THR A 40 7.52 11.66 -8.60
N TRP A 41 6.27 11.35 -8.25
CA TRP A 41 5.09 11.65 -9.09
C TRP A 41 4.94 13.15 -9.34
N THR A 42 5.17 13.98 -8.34
CA THR A 42 5.14 15.45 -8.47
C THR A 42 6.23 15.93 -9.44
N ASN A 43 7.44 15.36 -9.37
CA ASN A 43 8.52 15.68 -10.30
C ASN A 43 8.20 15.25 -11.74
N MET A 44 7.36 14.23 -11.92
CA MET A 44 6.82 13.82 -13.23
C MET A 44 5.59 14.65 -13.68
N ASN A 45 5.23 15.71 -12.96
CA ASN A 45 4.01 16.51 -13.17
C ASN A 45 2.70 15.71 -13.07
N ALA A 46 2.70 14.60 -12.33
CA ALA A 46 1.53 13.76 -12.08
C ALA A 46 0.90 14.08 -10.72
N TYR A 47 0.31 15.27 -10.59
CA TYR A 47 -0.15 15.79 -9.29
C TYR A 47 -1.32 14.99 -8.68
N ASP A 48 -2.28 14.54 -9.48
CA ASP A 48 -3.42 13.77 -8.98
C ASP A 48 -2.98 12.41 -8.39
N VAL A 49 -2.01 11.77 -9.04
CA VAL A 49 -1.38 10.53 -8.54
C VAL A 49 -0.55 10.80 -7.28
N ALA A 50 0.18 11.92 -7.24
CA ALA A 50 0.95 12.31 -6.07
C ALA A 50 0.07 12.53 -4.83
N PHE A 51 -1.09 13.20 -4.97
CA PHE A 51 -2.01 13.42 -3.86
C PHE A 51 -2.61 12.12 -3.32
N THR A 52 -2.99 11.21 -4.21
CA THR A 52 -3.55 9.91 -3.81
C THR A 52 -2.50 9.03 -3.14
N GLU A 53 -1.27 9.01 -3.64
CA GLU A 53 -0.14 8.31 -3.03
C GLU A 53 0.19 8.86 -1.62
N ALA A 54 0.23 10.19 -1.47
CA ALA A 54 0.47 10.80 -0.17
C ALA A 54 -0.67 10.50 0.82
N ALA A 55 -1.93 10.57 0.39
CA ALA A 55 -3.08 10.34 1.26
C ALA A 55 -3.23 8.87 1.66
N VAL A 56 -3.13 7.94 0.70
CA VAL A 56 -3.39 6.51 0.92
C VAL A 56 -2.12 5.79 1.36
N GLY A 57 -1.03 5.95 0.61
CA GLY A 57 0.25 5.27 0.84
C GLY A 57 0.93 5.72 2.12
N ALA A 58 1.11 7.04 2.31
CA ALA A 58 1.74 7.57 3.52
C ALA A 58 0.76 7.80 4.67
N GLY A 59 -0.47 8.25 4.38
CA GLY A 59 -1.48 8.56 5.39
C GLY A 59 -2.20 7.33 5.95
N ILE A 60 -3.22 6.85 5.23
CA ILE A 60 -4.13 5.80 5.71
C ILE A 60 -3.40 4.49 5.99
N SER A 61 -2.54 4.03 5.09
CA SER A 61 -1.81 2.76 5.25
C SER A 61 -0.95 2.74 6.52
N THR A 62 -0.21 3.82 6.81
CA THR A 62 0.60 3.93 8.03
C THR A 62 -0.28 3.85 9.28
N ILE A 63 -1.42 4.56 9.30
CA ILE A 63 -2.35 4.52 10.43
C ILE A 63 -2.90 3.10 10.64
N LEU A 64 -3.31 2.42 9.57
CA LEU A 64 -3.83 1.06 9.64
C LEU A 64 -2.77 0.05 10.08
N LEU A 65 -1.54 0.14 9.56
CA LEU A 65 -0.42 -0.72 9.94
C LEU A 65 0.00 -0.50 11.40
N VAL A 66 0.11 0.76 11.84
CA VAL A 66 0.38 1.07 13.25
C VAL A 66 -0.78 0.58 14.14
N GLY A 67 -2.04 0.77 13.72
CA GLY A 67 -3.20 0.25 14.43
C GLY A 67 -3.19 -1.27 14.54
N ALA A 68 -2.84 -1.98 13.46
CA ALA A 68 -2.65 -3.42 13.46
C ALA A 68 -1.52 -3.85 14.41
N LEU A 69 -0.40 -3.11 14.43
CA LEU A 69 0.70 -3.38 15.35
C LEU A 69 0.31 -3.18 16.82
N ILE A 70 -0.44 -2.13 17.14
CA ILE A 70 -0.93 -1.89 18.51
C ILE A 70 -1.89 -3.01 18.94
N LEU A 71 -2.75 -3.49 18.03
CA LEU A 71 -3.72 -4.56 18.31
C LEU A 71 -3.09 -5.96 18.36
N THR A 72 -1.92 -6.15 17.74
CA THR A 72 -1.19 -7.44 17.71
C THR A 72 0.01 -7.48 18.65
N GLY A 73 0.40 -6.33 19.22
CA GLY A 73 1.44 -6.19 20.23
C GLY A 73 1.21 -7.13 21.41
N ASP A 74 2.24 -7.89 21.75
CA ASP A 74 2.33 -9.01 22.72
C ASP A 74 2.00 -10.44 22.26
N ARG A 75 1.54 -10.69 21.02
CA ARG A 75 1.40 -12.08 20.53
C ARG A 75 2.63 -12.66 19.84
N THR A 76 3.70 -11.88 19.69
CA THR A 76 4.89 -12.23 18.91
C THR A 76 6.08 -12.74 19.71
N VAL A 77 5.96 -13.00 21.02
CA VAL A 77 7.07 -13.58 21.82
C VAL A 77 6.85 -15.07 22.17
N GLY A 78 5.65 -15.63 21.94
CA GLY A 78 5.30 -16.96 22.44
C GLY A 78 5.11 -18.08 21.41
N SER A 79 5.13 -17.79 20.10
CA SER A 79 4.84 -18.82 19.10
C SER A 79 5.63 -18.66 17.83
N ARG A 80 6.67 -19.48 17.73
CA ARG A 80 7.15 -20.05 16.46
C ARG A 80 7.94 -19.10 15.57
N GLU A 81 8.91 -18.41 16.14
CA GLU A 81 10.22 -18.35 15.52
C GLU A 81 10.82 -19.77 15.54
N ARG A 82 10.20 -20.69 14.78
CA ARG A 82 10.95 -21.83 14.27
C ARG A 82 11.96 -21.19 13.35
N GLU A 83 13.13 -20.99 13.92
CA GLU A 83 14.43 -20.91 13.31
C GLU A 83 14.47 -21.57 11.91
N SER A 84 13.99 -20.86 10.90
CA SER A 84 14.51 -21.01 9.54
C SER A 84 15.72 -20.10 9.50
N LYS A 85 16.82 -20.55 10.11
CA LYS A 85 18.16 -20.03 9.85
C LYS A 85 18.51 -20.41 8.41
N GLY A 86 17.97 -19.66 7.48
CA GLY A 86 18.12 -19.92 6.07
C GLY A 86 17.37 -18.89 5.29
N VAL A 87 18.08 -18.21 4.40
CA VAL A 87 17.48 -17.47 3.31
C VAL A 87 16.57 -18.44 2.55
N ASN A 88 15.29 -18.08 2.39
CA ASN A 88 14.37 -18.81 1.53
C ASN A 88 14.77 -18.60 0.07
N TRP A 89 15.80 -19.32 -0.37
CA TRP A 89 16.33 -19.30 -1.73
C TRP A 89 15.25 -19.38 -2.83
N PRO A 90 14.20 -20.22 -2.75
CA PRO A 90 13.15 -20.21 -3.77
C PRO A 90 12.36 -18.90 -3.78
N ALA A 91 12.10 -18.29 -2.62
CA ALA A 91 11.41 -17.00 -2.54
C ALA A 91 12.28 -15.87 -3.09
N LEU A 92 13.58 -15.85 -2.78
CA LEU A 92 14.50 -14.89 -3.38
C LEU A 92 14.59 -15.06 -4.89
N LEU A 93 14.74 -16.29 -5.38
CA LEU A 93 14.82 -16.55 -6.82
C LEU A 93 13.55 -16.11 -7.53
N ALA A 94 12.37 -16.37 -6.95
CA ALA A 94 11.09 -15.92 -7.49
C ALA A 94 10.99 -14.38 -7.54
N VAL A 95 11.36 -13.68 -6.46
CA VAL A 95 11.33 -12.21 -6.41
C VAL A 95 12.34 -11.59 -7.37
N THR A 96 13.55 -12.14 -7.46
CA THR A 96 14.57 -11.65 -8.39
C THR A 96 14.15 -11.88 -9.84
N LEU A 97 13.61 -13.06 -10.17
CA LEU A 97 13.12 -13.37 -11.51
C LEU A 97 11.97 -12.45 -11.91
N LEU A 98 11.01 -12.23 -11.00
CA LEU A 98 9.91 -11.30 -11.22
C LEU A 98 10.44 -9.86 -11.41
N GLY A 99 11.38 -9.42 -10.57
CA GLY A 99 11.99 -8.10 -10.68
C GLY A 99 12.71 -7.89 -12.02
N VAL A 100 13.46 -8.88 -12.48
CA VAL A 100 14.13 -8.84 -13.80
C VAL A 100 13.10 -8.83 -14.93
N ALA A 101 12.04 -9.64 -14.84
CA ALA A 101 10.98 -9.65 -15.85
C ALA A 101 10.26 -8.29 -15.95
N LEU A 102 9.98 -7.65 -14.81
CA LEU A 102 9.40 -6.31 -14.78
C LEU A 102 10.37 -5.26 -15.36
N ALA A 103 11.66 -5.32 -14.99
CA ALA A 103 12.67 -4.41 -15.54
C ALA A 103 12.83 -4.57 -17.05
N TYR A 104 12.78 -5.80 -17.56
CA TYR A 104 12.80 -6.08 -19.00
C TYR A 104 11.57 -5.52 -19.71
N GLY A 105 10.38 -5.68 -19.13
CA GLY A 105 9.14 -5.10 -19.66
C GLY A 105 9.16 -3.57 -19.72
N VAL A 106 9.79 -2.92 -18.73
CA VAL A 106 9.98 -1.45 -18.75
C VAL A 106 11.02 -1.03 -19.79
N TYR A 107 12.09 -1.80 -19.98
CA TYR A 107 13.13 -1.51 -20.95
C TYR A 107 12.62 -1.53 -22.40
N ASP A 108 11.71 -2.45 -22.72
CA ASP A 108 11.11 -2.58 -24.05
C ASP A 108 9.94 -1.60 -24.30
N ALA A 109 9.48 -0.90 -23.26
CA ALA A 109 8.38 0.04 -23.39
C ALA A 109 8.82 1.32 -24.15
N PRO A 110 8.01 1.83 -25.09
CA PRO A 110 8.32 3.05 -25.86
C PRO A 110 8.09 4.32 -25.01
N LEU A 111 8.86 4.45 -23.93
CA LEU A 111 8.77 5.56 -22.99
C LEU A 111 9.31 6.84 -23.64
N GLY A 112 8.44 7.84 -23.77
CA GLY A 112 8.83 9.18 -24.22
C GLY A 112 8.92 9.37 -25.73
N ASP A 113 8.65 8.35 -26.56
CA ASP A 113 8.54 8.51 -28.02
C ASP A 113 7.19 9.19 -28.36
N PRO A 114 7.18 10.43 -28.90
CA PRO A 114 5.94 11.14 -29.24
C PRO A 114 5.10 10.44 -30.32
N THR A 115 5.71 9.53 -31.09
CA THR A 115 5.07 8.78 -32.18
C THR A 115 4.59 7.39 -31.76
N ALA A 116 4.80 7.00 -30.50
CA ALA A 116 4.30 5.75 -29.98
C ALA A 116 2.77 5.67 -30.09
N ALA A 117 2.24 4.47 -30.37
CA ALA A 117 0.81 4.24 -30.54
C ALA A 117 -0.08 4.78 -29.39
N PRO A 118 0.34 4.73 -28.11
CA PRO A 118 -0.43 5.33 -27.00
C PRO A 118 -0.62 6.85 -27.11
N HIS A 119 0.35 7.58 -27.68
CA HIS A 119 0.32 9.05 -27.77
C HIS A 119 -0.50 9.56 -28.96
N LEU A 120 -0.62 8.77 -30.02
CA LEU A 120 -1.27 9.19 -31.28
C LEU A 120 -2.80 9.03 -31.27
N GLY A 121 -3.33 8.16 -30.41
CA GLY A 121 -4.76 7.86 -30.32
C GLY A 121 -5.49 8.67 -29.25
N VAL A 122 -6.10 7.96 -28.30
CA VAL A 122 -6.99 8.50 -27.26
C VAL A 122 -6.32 9.51 -26.33
N ALA A 123 -5.01 9.39 -26.08
CA ALA A 123 -4.28 10.30 -25.20
C ALA A 123 -4.32 11.75 -25.72
N ARG A 124 -4.15 11.93 -27.04
CA ARG A 124 -4.23 13.27 -27.67
C ARG A 124 -5.63 13.87 -27.53
N TYR A 125 -6.67 13.05 -27.70
CA TYR A 125 -8.05 13.50 -27.54
C TYR A 125 -8.34 13.97 -26.11
N TYR A 126 -7.92 13.20 -25.09
CA TYR A 126 -8.11 13.54 -23.67
C TYR A 126 -7.36 14.81 -23.24
N ILE A 127 -6.24 15.15 -23.88
CA ILE A 127 -5.49 16.39 -23.63
C ILE A 127 -6.18 17.59 -24.30
N GLN A 128 -6.69 17.43 -25.53
CA GLN A 128 -7.14 18.56 -26.36
C GLN A 128 -8.59 18.98 -26.13
N GLN A 129 -9.48 18.05 -25.77
CA GLN A 129 -10.91 18.34 -25.67
C GLN A 129 -11.53 18.40 -24.25
N PRO A 130 -10.79 18.42 -23.11
CA PRO A 130 -11.42 18.29 -21.79
C PRO A 130 -12.37 19.44 -21.43
N ILE A 131 -12.06 20.67 -21.88
CA ILE A 131 -12.90 21.84 -21.63
C ILE A 131 -14.17 21.82 -22.51
N VAL A 132 -14.07 21.32 -23.74
CA VAL A 132 -15.20 21.29 -24.69
C VAL A 132 -16.23 20.25 -24.24
N ASP A 133 -15.76 19.07 -23.83
CA ASP A 133 -16.64 17.94 -23.53
C ASP A 133 -17.21 17.98 -22.11
N ALA A 134 -16.45 18.49 -21.14
CA ALA A 134 -16.80 18.40 -19.71
C ALA A 134 -16.72 19.74 -18.96
N HIS A 135 -16.26 20.83 -19.59
CA HIS A 135 -16.11 22.15 -18.96
C HIS A 135 -15.22 22.16 -17.70
N VAL A 136 -14.33 21.18 -17.57
CA VAL A 136 -13.40 21.04 -16.45
C VAL A 136 -11.96 21.09 -17.00
N PRO A 137 -11.07 21.93 -16.43
CA PRO A 137 -9.71 22.10 -16.95
C PRO A 137 -8.76 20.95 -16.59
N ASN A 138 -9.07 20.15 -15.56
CA ASN A 138 -8.25 19.00 -15.20
C ASN A 138 -8.56 17.79 -16.10
N MET A 139 -7.61 17.44 -16.96
CA MET A 139 -7.70 16.31 -17.89
C MET A 139 -7.85 14.94 -17.20
N VAL A 140 -7.23 14.73 -16.04
CA VAL A 140 -7.30 13.46 -15.31
C VAL A 140 -8.69 13.29 -14.72
N THR A 141 -9.24 14.35 -14.12
CA THR A 141 -10.61 14.34 -13.59
C THR A 141 -11.62 14.02 -14.69
N VAL A 142 -11.52 14.66 -15.86
CA VAL A 142 -12.43 14.39 -16.99
C VAL A 142 -12.25 12.96 -17.51
N THR A 143 -11.03 12.45 -17.53
CA THR A 143 -10.77 11.07 -17.95
C THR A 143 -11.40 10.06 -16.97
N LEU A 144 -11.18 10.23 -15.68
CA LEU A 144 -11.68 9.30 -14.65
C LEU A 144 -13.19 9.39 -14.45
N ALA A 145 -13.79 10.59 -14.55
CA ALA A 145 -15.20 10.81 -14.29
C ALA A 145 -16.08 10.63 -15.54
N SER A 146 -15.60 11.07 -16.71
CA SER A 146 -16.41 11.09 -17.94
C SER A 146 -15.99 9.99 -18.92
N TYR A 147 -14.76 10.01 -19.44
CA TYR A 147 -14.37 9.08 -20.53
C TYR A 147 -14.22 7.63 -20.08
N ARG A 148 -13.73 7.42 -18.85
CA ARG A 148 -13.51 6.11 -18.22
C ARG A 148 -14.26 6.00 -16.88
N GLY A 149 -15.40 6.68 -16.76
CA GLY A 149 -16.24 6.68 -15.56
C GLY A 149 -16.65 5.30 -15.07
N TYR A 150 -16.86 4.35 -15.98
CA TYR A 150 -17.21 2.97 -15.62
C TYR A 150 -16.09 2.24 -14.87
N ASP A 151 -14.83 2.42 -15.27
CA ASP A 151 -13.68 1.81 -14.59
C ASP A 151 -13.60 2.32 -13.14
N THR A 152 -13.71 3.65 -12.96
CA THR A 152 -13.71 4.31 -11.64
C THR A 152 -14.91 3.91 -10.77
N MET A 153 -16.09 3.72 -11.38
CA MET A 153 -17.29 3.29 -10.66
C MET A 153 -17.10 1.90 -10.06
N PHE A 154 -16.55 0.95 -10.83
CA PHE A 154 -16.31 -0.40 -10.35
C PHE A 154 -15.12 -0.48 -9.39
N GLU A 155 -14.07 0.31 -9.59
CA GLU A 155 -12.99 0.47 -8.60
C GLU A 155 -13.56 0.95 -7.25
N THR A 156 -14.44 1.95 -7.26
CA THR A 156 -15.11 2.45 -6.05
C THR A 156 -15.99 1.38 -5.41
N ALA A 157 -16.69 0.56 -6.19
CA ALA A 157 -17.48 -0.55 -5.67
C ALA A 157 -16.60 -1.62 -4.97
N VAL A 158 -15.40 -1.89 -5.49
CA VAL A 158 -14.44 -2.81 -4.86
C VAL A 158 -13.93 -2.24 -3.53
N ILE A 159 -13.50 -0.98 -3.51
CA ILE A 159 -13.03 -0.32 -2.28
C ILE A 159 -14.14 -0.25 -1.23
N PHE A 160 -15.36 0.10 -1.64
CA PHE A 160 -16.53 0.12 -0.77
C PHE A 160 -16.80 -1.26 -0.18
N THR A 161 -16.76 -2.31 -1.00
CA THR A 161 -16.98 -3.70 -0.55
C THR A 161 -15.89 -4.15 0.42
N ALA A 162 -14.62 -3.82 0.15
CA ALA A 162 -13.52 -4.09 1.07
C ALA A 162 -13.70 -3.36 2.41
N GLY A 163 -14.09 -2.08 2.39
CA GLY A 163 -14.39 -1.30 3.59
C GLY A 163 -15.57 -1.86 4.40
N ALA A 164 -16.66 -2.22 3.72
CA ALA A 164 -17.81 -2.87 4.36
C ALA A 164 -17.45 -4.22 4.99
N GLY A 165 -16.67 -5.04 4.27
CA GLY A 165 -16.15 -6.30 4.77
C GLY A 165 -15.27 -6.12 6.02
N MET A 166 -14.37 -5.14 6.00
CA MET A 166 -13.54 -4.77 7.15
C MET A 166 -14.38 -4.38 8.37
N ILE A 167 -15.42 -3.55 8.18
CA ILE A 167 -16.33 -3.17 9.28
C ILE A 167 -17.06 -4.39 9.84
N LEU A 168 -17.56 -5.29 8.97
CA LEU A 168 -18.22 -6.52 9.40
C LEU A 168 -17.28 -7.45 10.16
N LEU A 169 -16.02 -7.57 9.74
CA LEU A 169 -15.00 -8.37 10.43
C LEU A 169 -14.58 -7.78 11.79
N LEU A 170 -14.54 -6.45 11.91
CA LEU A 170 -14.17 -5.78 13.16
C LEU A 170 -15.33 -5.62 14.15
N ARG A 171 -16.57 -5.93 13.75
CA ARG A 171 -17.72 -5.97 14.67
C ARG A 171 -17.52 -7.10 15.67
N ARG A 172 -17.35 -6.75 16.95
CA ARG A 172 -17.28 -7.71 18.05
C ARG A 172 -18.61 -8.44 18.24
N ASP A 173 -18.53 -9.75 18.38
CA ASP A 173 -19.68 -10.58 18.73
C ASP A 173 -20.07 -10.36 20.21
N PRO A 174 -21.35 -10.09 20.55
CA PRO A 174 -21.83 -9.96 21.93
C PRO A 174 -21.63 -11.23 22.79
N SER A 175 -21.20 -12.32 22.17
CA SER A 175 -20.90 -13.61 22.79
C SER A 175 -19.57 -13.59 23.56
N ASP A 176 -18.58 -12.81 23.12
CA ASP A 176 -17.30 -12.65 23.82
C ASP A 176 -17.39 -11.82 25.11
N ALA A 177 -18.44 -10.99 25.23
CA ALA A 177 -18.72 -10.22 26.44
C ALA A 177 -19.35 -11.07 27.57
N ARG A 178 -19.83 -12.29 27.27
CA ARG A 178 -20.53 -13.17 28.23
C ARG A 178 -19.63 -14.21 28.89
N THR A 179 -18.43 -14.44 28.37
CA THR A 179 -17.45 -15.40 28.93
C THR A 179 -16.49 -14.79 29.95
N GLN A 180 -16.55 -13.46 30.18
CA GLN A 180 -15.78 -12.80 31.23
C GLN A 180 -16.65 -12.67 32.49
N PRO A 181 -16.42 -13.47 33.55
CA PRO A 181 -17.20 -13.33 34.78
C PRO A 181 -16.89 -11.97 35.44
N PRO A 182 -17.92 -11.24 35.90
CA PRO A 182 -17.72 -9.99 36.62
C PRO A 182 -17.09 -10.28 37.98
N GLY A 183 -15.84 -9.83 38.19
CA GLY A 183 -15.23 -9.73 39.51
C GLY A 183 -15.25 -11.01 40.36
N GLY A 184 -14.53 -12.06 39.94
CA GLY A 184 -14.30 -13.25 40.75
C GLY A 184 -12.82 -13.49 40.99
N LEU A 185 -12.39 -13.44 42.26
CA LEU A 185 -11.05 -13.83 42.72
C LEU A 185 -10.60 -15.13 42.03
N ARG A 186 -9.39 -15.12 41.44
CA ARG A 186 -8.74 -16.34 40.95
C ARG A 186 -8.71 -17.38 42.07
N PRO A 187 -9.20 -18.62 41.88
CA PRO A 187 -9.03 -19.67 42.87
C PRO A 187 -7.53 -19.93 43.07
N ALA A 188 -7.07 -19.89 44.32
CA ALA A 188 -5.70 -20.24 44.67
C ALA A 188 -5.42 -21.70 44.25
N ALA A 189 -4.28 -21.92 43.58
CA ALA A 189 -3.85 -23.25 43.19
C ALA A 189 -3.72 -24.15 44.44
N PRO A 190 -4.13 -25.43 44.40
CA PRO A 190 -3.95 -26.32 45.53
C PRO A 190 -2.46 -26.50 45.80
N ARG A 191 -2.03 -26.15 47.03
CA ARG A 191 -0.71 -26.55 47.53
C ARG A 191 -0.65 -28.07 47.47
N ARG A 192 0.29 -28.59 46.69
CA ARG A 192 0.71 -29.98 46.84
C ARG A 192 1.36 -30.10 48.21
N GLU A 193 0.63 -30.68 49.15
CA GLU A 193 1.24 -31.23 50.35
C GLU A 193 2.04 -32.49 49.97
N SER A 194 3.14 -32.65 50.71
CA SER A 194 4.31 -33.53 50.54
C SER A 194 4.06 -34.94 50.03
#